data_AF-A0A381Q6T8-F1
#
_entry.id   AF-A0A381Q6T8-F1
#
_cell.length_a   1.000
_cell.length_b   1.000
_cell.length_c   1.000
_cell.angle_alpha   90.00
_cell.angle_beta   90.00
_cell.angle_gamma   90.00
#
_symmetry.space_group_name_H-M   'P 1'
#
loop_
_entity.id
_entity.type
_entity.pdbx_description
1 polymer ?
#
loop_
_entity_poly.entity_id
_entity_poly.type
_entity_poly.pdbx_seq_one_letter_code
_entity_poly.pdbx_strand_id
1 'polypeptide(L)'
;MENEQIQEYCEEALKISKVNDIQNGLSYLIGGKFRRSFLQLKKARKKLQFLYPSEETSNDHPLDKGGRALKMSYALTIQEHYSIPLEQVKHYELFLKEFVVGIKNTFSLKDIQNYFDSSPQLGPLDQGLSNPDLDFSNVLQEAEEILATEDIKRLFF
;
A
#
# COMPACT_ATOMS: atom_id res chain seq x y z
N MET A 1 11.24 14.06 3.01
CA MET A 1 12.22 13.07 3.53
C MET A 1 11.89 11.72 2.91
N GLU A 2 12.16 11.50 1.62
CA GLU A 2 11.55 10.34 0.94
C GLU A 2 12.43 9.68 -0.12
N ASN A 3 13.09 10.44 -0.99
CA ASN A 3 13.85 9.85 -2.10
C ASN A 3 15.17 9.19 -1.65
N GLU A 4 15.86 9.80 -0.68
CA GLU A 4 17.11 9.25 -0.11
C GLU A 4 16.89 7.89 0.57
N GLN A 5 15.76 7.72 1.28
CA GLN A 5 15.41 6.45 1.91
C GLN A 5 15.10 5.36 0.87
N ILE A 6 14.46 5.72 -0.25
CA ILE A 6 14.22 4.78 -1.36
C ILE A 6 15.56 4.30 -1.91
N GLN A 7 16.52 5.21 -2.13
CA GLN A 7 17.85 4.87 -2.60
C GLN A 7 18.60 3.98 -1.61
N GLU A 8 18.56 4.29 -0.31
CA GLU A 8 19.15 3.45 0.73
C GLU A 8 18.55 2.03 0.73
N TYR A 9 17.21 1.89 0.63
CA TYR A 9 16.57 0.58 0.55
C TYR A 9 16.96 -0.19 -0.71
N CYS A 10 17.09 0.49 -1.84
CA CYS A 10 17.56 -0.10 -3.09
C CYS A 10 19.01 -0.58 -2.98
N GLU A 11 19.89 0.21 -2.35
CA GLU A 11 21.28 -0.16 -2.12
C GLU A 11 21.43 -1.34 -1.15
N GLU A 12 20.65 -1.35 -0.06
CA GLU A 12 20.61 -2.48 0.87
C GLU A 12 20.14 -3.76 0.19
N ALA A 13 19.10 -3.67 -0.64
CA ALA A 13 18.63 -4.83 -1.39
C ALA A 13 19.63 -5.33 -2.43
N LEU A 14 20.39 -4.44 -3.06
CA LEU A 14 21.50 -4.83 -3.94
C LEU A 14 22.63 -5.52 -3.16
N LYS A 15 22.90 -5.11 -1.92
CA LYS A 15 23.86 -5.80 -1.05
C LYS A 15 23.34 -7.19 -0.68
N ILE A 16 22.06 -7.31 -0.34
CA ILE A 16 21.41 -8.59 -0.03
C ILE A 16 21.40 -9.51 -1.26
N SER A 17 21.09 -8.98 -2.45
CA SER A 17 21.04 -9.78 -3.69
C SER A 17 22.39 -10.35 -4.09
N LYS A 18 23.49 -9.66 -3.74
CA LYS A 18 24.85 -10.15 -3.98
C LYS A 18 25.24 -11.31 -3.06
N VAL A 19 24.63 -11.41 -1.88
CA VAL A 19 24.97 -12.42 -0.87
C VAL A 19 24.02 -13.61 -0.90
N ASN A 20 22.72 -13.36 -1.08
CA ASN A 20 21.65 -14.34 -0.88
C ASN A 20 20.70 -14.45 -2.09
N ASP A 21 21.13 -14.16 -3.31
CA ASP A 21 20.31 -14.13 -4.53
C ASP A 21 19.32 -12.97 -4.67
N ILE A 22 18.99 -12.67 -5.92
CA ILE A 22 18.10 -11.58 -6.36
C ILE A 22 16.71 -11.68 -5.70
N GLN A 23 16.20 -12.90 -5.52
CA GLN A 23 14.90 -13.17 -4.90
C GLN A 23 14.82 -12.64 -3.46
N ASN A 24 15.91 -12.76 -2.68
CA ASN A 24 15.95 -12.27 -1.30
C ASN A 24 16.07 -10.75 -1.24
N GLY A 25 16.79 -10.13 -2.19
CA GLY A 25 16.82 -8.68 -2.33
C GLY A 25 15.45 -8.10 -2.67
N LEU A 26 14.74 -8.71 -3.62
CA LEU A 26 13.37 -8.32 -3.98
C LEU A 26 12.37 -8.58 -2.85
N SER A 27 12.55 -9.66 -2.08
CA SER A 27 11.73 -9.92 -0.89
C SER A 27 11.88 -8.85 0.19
N TYR A 28 13.10 -8.38 0.44
CA TYR A 28 13.35 -7.27 1.37
C TYR A 28 12.67 -5.97 0.90
N LEU A 29 12.84 -5.62 -0.37
CA LEU A 29 12.26 -4.41 -0.95
C LEU A 29 10.74 -4.47 -1.04
N ILE A 30 10.21 -5.43 -1.80
CA ILE A 30 8.79 -5.52 -2.13
C ILE A 30 8.01 -6.07 -0.93
N GLY A 31 8.45 -7.20 -0.40
CA GLY A 31 7.79 -7.89 0.71
C GLY A 31 7.88 -7.16 2.04
N GLY A 32 9.01 -6.51 2.31
CA GLY A 32 9.25 -5.77 3.55
C GLY A 32 8.85 -4.30 3.46
N LYS A 33 9.62 -3.51 2.70
CA LYS A 33 9.51 -2.04 2.73
C LYS A 33 8.32 -1.51 1.94
N PHE A 34 8.15 -1.94 0.69
CA PHE A 34 7.07 -1.50 -0.19
C PHE A 34 5.70 -1.90 0.38
N ARG A 35 5.57 -3.16 0.83
CA ARG A 35 4.34 -3.65 1.48
C ARG A 35 3.93 -2.79 2.67
N ARG A 36 4.86 -2.41 3.54
CA ARG A 36 4.56 -1.55 4.71
C ARG A 36 3.97 -0.22 4.28
N SER A 37 4.58 0.46 3.31
CA SER A 37 4.05 1.72 2.78
C SER A 37 2.70 1.54 2.07
N PHE A 38 2.52 0.46 1.32
CA PHE A 38 1.26 0.12 0.68
C PHE A 38 0.13 -0.13 1.69
N LEU A 39 0.42 -0.82 2.80
CA LEU A 39 -0.55 -1.04 3.87
C LEU A 39 -0.94 0.27 4.59
N GLN A 40 0.00 1.19 4.76
CA GLN A 40 -0.31 2.53 5.31
C GLN A 40 -1.23 3.31 4.37
N LEU A 41 -0.98 3.26 3.06
CA LEU A 41 -1.90 3.83 2.06
C LEU A 41 -3.30 3.20 2.16
N LYS A 42 -3.40 1.86 2.22
CA LYS A 42 -4.69 1.15 2.32
C LYS A 42 -5.44 1.55 3.60
N LYS A 43 -4.75 1.69 4.73
CA LYS A 43 -5.33 2.18 6.00
C LYS A 43 -5.81 3.62 5.87
N ALA A 44 -5.01 4.50 5.27
CA ALA A 44 -5.38 5.89 5.05
C ALA A 44 -6.59 6.02 4.11
N ARG A 45 -6.65 5.25 3.03
CA ARG A 45 -7.82 5.17 2.13
C ARG A 45 -9.07 4.63 2.82
N LYS A 46 -8.95 3.59 3.66
CA LYS A 46 -10.08 3.08 4.46
C LYS A 46 -10.67 4.16 5.38
N LYS A 47 -9.84 5.04 5.96
CA LYS A 47 -10.33 6.19 6.76
C LYS A 47 -11.11 7.20 5.92
N LEU A 48 -10.75 7.36 4.64
CA LEU A 48 -11.44 8.25 3.70
C LEU A 48 -12.67 7.61 3.03
N GLN A 49 -12.84 6.29 3.11
CA GLN A 49 -13.97 5.58 2.50
C GLN A 49 -15.33 6.09 3.00
N PHE A 50 -15.39 6.60 4.23
CA PHE A 50 -16.61 7.17 4.81
C PHE A 50 -16.89 8.62 4.38
N LEU A 51 -15.93 9.30 3.75
CA LEU A 51 -16.10 10.67 3.23
C LEU A 51 -16.71 10.73 1.83
N TYR A 52 -16.45 9.69 1.04
CA TYR A 52 -16.92 9.59 -0.32
C TYR A 52 -17.46 8.17 -0.49
N PRO A 53 -18.77 7.95 -0.27
CA PRO A 53 -19.35 6.68 -0.66
C PRO A 53 -19.12 6.51 -2.17
N SER A 54 -18.75 5.30 -2.58
CA SER A 54 -18.37 4.97 -3.96
C SER A 54 -19.41 5.48 -4.96
N GLU A 55 -18.96 5.85 -6.16
CA GLU A 55 -19.77 6.48 -7.21
C GLU A 55 -21.07 5.72 -7.56
N GLU A 56 -21.18 4.45 -7.17
CA GLU A 56 -22.40 3.63 -7.27
C GLU A 56 -23.57 4.12 -6.41
N THR A 57 -23.35 5.03 -5.46
CA THR A 57 -24.40 5.64 -4.61
C THR A 57 -24.76 7.08 -4.99
N SER A 58 -24.23 7.56 -6.12
CA SER A 58 -24.19 8.98 -6.54
C SER A 58 -25.53 9.71 -6.68
N ASN A 59 -26.68 9.04 -6.66
CA ASN A 59 -27.98 9.71 -6.86
C ASN A 59 -28.74 10.02 -5.56
N ASP A 60 -28.27 9.54 -4.41
CA ASP A 60 -28.97 9.75 -3.12
C ASP A 60 -28.05 10.34 -2.04
N HIS A 61 -27.06 11.14 -2.44
CA HIS A 61 -26.15 11.75 -1.48
C HIS A 61 -26.88 12.85 -0.67
N PRO A 62 -26.76 12.88 0.68
CA PRO A 62 -27.40 13.93 1.51
C PRO A 62 -27.02 15.36 1.12
N LEU A 63 -25.86 15.54 0.47
CA LEU A 63 -25.42 16.84 -0.05
C LEU A 63 -26.17 17.27 -1.31
N ASP A 64 -26.68 16.35 -2.11
CA ASP A 64 -27.45 16.69 -3.31
C ASP A 64 -28.85 17.15 -2.96
N LYS A 65 -29.40 16.63 -1.84
CA LYS A 65 -30.66 17.08 -1.23
C LYS A 65 -30.49 18.27 -0.28
N GLY A 66 -29.25 18.62 0.07
CA GLY A 66 -28.91 19.65 1.05
C GLY A 66 -28.82 21.06 0.46
N GLY A 67 -29.36 22.05 1.18
CA GLY A 67 -29.18 23.47 0.84
C GLY A 67 -27.72 23.95 0.98
N ARG A 68 -27.44 25.18 0.52
CA ARG A 68 -26.09 25.80 0.52
C ARG A 68 -25.39 25.75 1.89
N ALA A 69 -26.15 25.88 2.98
CA ALA A 69 -25.62 25.83 4.34
C ALA A 69 -25.06 24.44 4.71
N LEU A 70 -25.75 23.36 4.33
CA LEU A 70 -25.29 21.99 4.59
C LEU A 70 -24.03 21.66 3.79
N LYS A 71 -23.98 22.13 2.53
CA LYS A 71 -22.79 22.00 1.67
C LYS A 71 -21.58 22.72 2.28
N MET A 72 -21.79 23.92 2.83
CA MET A 72 -20.73 24.69 3.48
C MET A 72 -20.25 24.04 4.78
N SER A 73 -21.17 23.63 5.66
CA SER A 73 -20.80 22.96 6.91
C SER A 73 -20.05 21.65 6.65
N TYR A 74 -20.49 20.88 5.66
CA TYR A 74 -19.80 19.66 5.25
C TYR A 74 -18.39 19.92 4.72
N ALA A 75 -18.22 20.93 3.86
CA ALA A 75 -16.91 21.32 3.36
C ALA A 75 -15.95 21.73 4.49
N LEU A 76 -16.44 22.48 5.48
CA LEU A 76 -15.67 22.87 6.67
C LEU A 76 -15.28 21.65 7.51
N THR A 77 -16.21 20.71 7.77
CA THR A 77 -15.91 19.47 8.51
C THR A 77 -14.87 18.61 7.78
N ILE A 78 -14.91 18.52 6.45
CA ILE A 78 -13.88 17.84 5.65
C ILE A 78 -12.53 18.54 5.83
N GLN A 79 -12.51 19.87 5.69
CA GLN A 79 -11.28 20.64 5.79
C GLN A 79 -10.64 20.52 7.18
N GLU A 80 -11.43 20.55 8.24
CA GLU A 80 -10.95 20.47 9.62
C GLU A 80 -10.44 19.07 9.99
N HIS A 81 -11.16 18.01 9.61
CA HIS A 81 -10.86 16.67 10.12
C HIS A 81 -10.14 15.75 9.13
N TYR A 82 -10.18 16.07 7.84
CA TYR A 82 -9.73 15.15 6.79
C TYR A 82 -8.62 15.72 5.89
N SER A 83 -8.24 16.99 6.08
CA SER A 83 -7.06 17.59 5.42
C SER A 83 -5.80 16.75 5.63
N ILE A 84 -5.50 16.37 6.87
CA ILE A 84 -4.31 15.58 7.22
C ILE A 84 -4.37 14.16 6.59
N PRO A 85 -5.44 13.36 6.77
CA PRO A 85 -5.59 12.08 6.07
C PRO A 85 -5.49 12.17 4.54
N LEU A 86 -6.03 13.23 3.92
CA LEU A 86 -5.96 13.44 2.47
C LEU A 86 -4.53 13.74 2.00
N GLU A 87 -3.79 14.55 2.75
CA GLU A 87 -2.37 14.81 2.48
C GLU A 87 -1.53 13.53 2.65
N GLN A 88 -1.80 12.73 3.68
CA GLN A 88 -1.14 11.44 3.89
C GLN A 88 -1.36 10.48 2.71
N VAL A 89 -2.59 10.40 2.19
CA VAL A 89 -2.87 9.57 1.01
C VAL A 89 -2.09 10.06 -0.20
N LYS A 90 -2.10 11.37 -0.50
CA LYS A 90 -1.33 11.92 -1.62
C LYS A 90 0.16 11.66 -1.49
N HIS A 91 0.70 11.84 -0.29
CA HIS A 91 2.10 11.57 0.03
C HIS A 91 2.46 10.11 -0.22
N TYR A 92 1.70 9.16 0.34
CA TYR A 92 1.94 7.73 0.11
C TYR A 92 1.76 7.30 -1.34
N GLU A 93 0.80 7.88 -2.07
CA GLU A 93 0.64 7.60 -3.51
C GLU A 93 1.85 8.06 -4.32
N LEU A 94 2.37 9.25 -4.03
CA LEU A 94 3.55 9.79 -4.71
C LEU A 94 4.79 8.98 -4.32
N PHE A 95 4.97 8.68 -3.03
CA PHE A 95 6.05 7.85 -2.51
C PHE A 95 6.08 6.47 -3.17
N LEU A 96 4.93 5.78 -3.26
CA LEU A 96 4.87 4.46 -3.89
C LEU A 96 5.21 4.51 -5.38
N LYS A 97 4.80 5.56 -6.11
CA LYS A 97 5.19 5.75 -7.52
C LYS A 97 6.69 5.93 -7.66
N GLU A 98 7.29 6.79 -6.85
CA GLU A 98 8.75 6.99 -6.82
C GLU A 98 9.47 5.69 -6.44
N PHE A 99 8.91 4.93 -5.51
CA PHE A 99 9.50 3.66 -5.07
C PHE A 99 9.45 2.60 -6.17
N VAL A 100 8.35 2.49 -6.93
CA VAL A 100 8.27 1.61 -8.11
C VAL A 100 9.33 1.99 -9.13
N VAL A 101 9.53 3.29 -9.38
CA VAL A 101 10.58 3.77 -10.30
C VAL A 101 11.97 3.37 -9.77
N GLY A 102 12.23 3.55 -8.47
CA GLY A 102 13.49 3.13 -7.84
C GLY A 102 13.75 1.63 -8.00
N ILE A 103 12.74 0.79 -7.76
CA ILE A 103 12.86 -0.67 -7.91
C ILE A 103 13.12 -1.05 -9.37
N LYS A 104 12.39 -0.46 -10.33
CA LYS A 104 12.58 -0.70 -11.77
C LYS A 104 13.96 -0.26 -12.29
N ASN A 105 14.58 0.74 -11.65
CA ASN A 105 15.95 1.16 -11.97
C ASN A 105 17.00 0.22 -11.36
N THR A 106 16.66 -0.49 -10.29
CA THR A 106 17.59 -1.32 -9.51
C THR A 106 17.61 -2.77 -10.00
N PHE A 107 16.44 -3.32 -10.35
CA PHE A 107 16.28 -4.71 -10.78
C PHE A 107 15.64 -4.78 -12.17
N SER A 108 15.97 -5.83 -12.93
CA SER A 108 15.38 -5.98 -14.27
C SER A 108 13.90 -6.35 -14.17
N LEU A 109 13.11 -5.95 -15.17
CA LEU A 109 11.69 -6.30 -15.22
C LEU A 109 11.47 -7.82 -15.22
N LYS A 110 12.41 -8.60 -15.78
CA LYS A 110 12.36 -10.07 -15.77
C LYS A 110 12.54 -10.63 -14.36
N ASP A 111 13.45 -10.05 -13.56
CA ASP A 111 13.67 -10.48 -12.18
C ASP A 111 12.45 -10.18 -11.31
N ILE A 112 11.82 -9.02 -11.53
CA ILE A 112 10.60 -8.60 -10.85
C ILE A 112 9.43 -9.54 -11.24
N GLN A 113 9.28 -9.88 -12.52
CA GLN A 113 8.28 -10.86 -12.96
C GLN A 113 8.53 -12.22 -12.33
N ASN A 114 9.76 -12.73 -12.40
CA ASN A 114 10.16 -14.00 -11.80
C ASN A 114 9.88 -14.04 -10.29
N TYR A 115 10.08 -12.91 -9.58
CA TYR A 115 9.74 -12.79 -8.17
C TYR A 115 8.24 -12.94 -7.93
N PHE A 116 7.39 -12.22 -8.66
CA PHE A 116 5.93 -12.34 -8.51
C PHE A 116 5.39 -13.70 -8.97
N ASP A 117 5.99 -14.30 -9.99
CA ASP A 117 5.59 -15.60 -10.52
C ASP A 117 6.02 -16.76 -9.62
N SER A 118 7.02 -16.53 -8.74
CA SER A 118 7.41 -17.47 -7.68
C SER A 118 6.47 -17.45 -6.47
N SER A 119 5.36 -16.71 -6.53
CA SER A 119 4.39 -16.51 -5.44
C SER A 119 5.08 -16.19 -4.11
N PRO A 120 5.75 -15.04 -4.02
CA PRO A 120 6.58 -14.72 -2.88
C PRO A 120 5.69 -14.56 -1.65
N GLN A 121 5.99 -15.32 -0.60
CA GLN A 121 5.36 -15.09 0.69
C GLN A 121 5.80 -13.71 1.16
N LEU A 122 4.85 -12.78 1.21
CA LEU A 122 5.02 -11.52 1.89
C LEU A 122 5.15 -11.88 3.38
N GLY A 123 6.38 -12.07 3.86
CA GLY A 123 6.67 -12.64 5.18
C GLY A 123 5.80 -12.04 6.32
N PRO A 124 5.65 -12.78 7.44
CA PRO A 124 4.64 -12.46 8.45
C PRO A 124 4.71 -10.99 8.86
N LEU A 125 3.54 -10.34 8.87
CA LEU A 125 3.40 -9.02 9.47
C LEU A 125 3.81 -9.20 10.95
N ASP A 126 4.97 -8.68 11.36
CA ASP A 126 5.42 -8.76 12.76
C ASP A 126 4.34 -8.23 13.71
N GLN A 127 3.50 -9.14 14.18
CA GLN A 127 2.63 -9.06 15.33
C GLN A 127 2.82 -10.40 16.03
N GLY A 128 3.40 -10.32 17.22
CA GLY A 128 4.07 -11.42 17.91
C GLY A 128 3.32 -12.75 17.90
N LEU A 129 4.12 -13.81 17.76
CA LEU A 129 3.90 -15.15 18.33
C LEU A 129 2.42 -15.48 18.55
N SER A 130 1.74 -15.97 17.51
CA SER A 130 0.49 -16.69 17.70
C SER A 130 0.66 -18.11 17.24
N ASN A 131 0.29 -19.01 18.15
CA ASN A 131 0.41 -20.46 18.07
C ASN A 131 -0.11 -21.03 16.73
N PRO A 132 0.38 -22.21 16.32
CA PRO A 132 -0.02 -22.88 15.08
C PRO A 132 -1.40 -23.56 15.21
N ASP A 133 -2.38 -22.88 15.82
CA ASP A 133 -3.77 -23.27 15.69
C ASP A 133 -4.32 -22.59 14.43
N LEU A 134 -4.85 -23.41 13.51
CA LEU A 134 -5.50 -22.98 12.27
C LEU A 134 -6.77 -22.21 12.61
N ASP A 135 -6.60 -20.94 12.97
CA ASP A 135 -7.69 -20.02 13.27
C ASP A 135 -8.22 -19.40 11.97
N PHE A 136 -9.52 -19.13 11.89
CA PHE A 136 -10.15 -18.51 10.70
C PHE A 136 -9.51 -17.15 10.36
N SER A 137 -8.93 -16.49 11.37
CA SER A 137 -8.08 -15.31 11.24
C SER A 137 -6.90 -15.51 10.27
N ASN A 138 -6.29 -16.69 10.27
CA ASN A 138 -5.15 -17.02 9.41
C ASN A 138 -5.58 -17.16 7.94
N VAL A 139 -6.76 -17.73 7.67
CA VAL A 139 -7.29 -17.88 6.30
C VAL A 139 -7.68 -16.52 5.72
N LEU A 140 -8.27 -15.63 6.52
CA LEU A 140 -8.57 -14.26 6.10
C LEU A 140 -7.29 -13.46 5.85
N GLN A 141 -6.28 -13.62 6.70
CA GLN A 141 -4.99 -12.97 6.52
C GLN A 141 -4.29 -13.44 5.24
N GLU A 142 -4.31 -14.74 4.94
CA GLU A 142 -3.78 -15.30 3.70
C GLU A 142 -4.51 -14.74 2.47
N ALA A 143 -5.85 -14.68 2.51
CA ALA A 143 -6.64 -14.08 1.44
C ALA A 143 -6.33 -12.58 1.26
N GLU A 144 -6.14 -11.83 2.34
CA GLU A 144 -5.71 -10.43 2.29
C GLU A 144 -4.30 -10.27 1.73
N GLU A 145 -3.39 -11.21 2.01
CA GLU A 145 -2.03 -11.23 1.46
C GLU A 145 -2.03 -11.53 -0.04
N ILE A 146 -2.84 -12.48 -0.50
CA ILE A 146 -3.02 -12.76 -1.93
C ILE A 146 -3.58 -11.52 -2.64
N LEU A 147 -4.62 -10.89 -2.12
CA LEU A 147 -5.17 -9.66 -2.70
C LEU A 147 -4.13 -8.52 -2.70
N ALA A 148 -3.35 -8.38 -1.63
CA ALA A 148 -2.30 -7.38 -1.55
C ALA A 148 -1.17 -7.64 -2.55
N THR A 149 -0.74 -8.90 -2.75
CA THR A 149 0.27 -9.24 -3.77
C THR A 149 -0.22 -8.91 -5.17
N GLU A 150 -1.48 -9.19 -5.48
CA GLU A 150 -2.07 -8.87 -6.79
C GLU A 150 -2.19 -7.36 -7.00
N ASP A 151 -2.68 -6.61 -5.99
CA ASP A 151 -2.74 -5.16 -6.03
C ASP A 151 -1.35 -4.53 -6.21
N ILE A 152 -0.35 -5.06 -5.52
CA ILE A 152 1.05 -4.63 -5.66
C ILE A 152 1.56 -4.96 -7.07
N LYS A 153 1.29 -6.17 -7.60
CA LYS A 153 1.68 -6.57 -8.95
C LYS A 153 1.14 -5.59 -10.00
N ARG A 154 -0.11 -5.14 -9.86
CA ARG A 154 -0.74 -4.11 -10.74
C ARG A 154 -0.06 -2.74 -10.68
N LEU A 155 0.71 -2.43 -9.64
CA LEU A 155 1.50 -1.18 -9.59
C LEU A 155 2.79 -1.29 -10.41
N PHE A 156 3.27 -2.50 -10.70
CA PHE A 156 4.49 -2.72 -11.46
C PHE A 156 4.24 -2.94 -12.97
N PHE A 157 3.08 -3.47 -13.36
CA PHE A 157 2.73 -3.84 -14.74
C PHE A 157 1.49 -3.12 -15.27
#